data_AF-A0A937WVM9-F1
#
_entry.id   AF-A0A937WVM9-F1
#
_cell.length_a   1.000
_cell.length_b   1.000
_cell.length_c   1.000
_cell.angle_alpha   90.00
_cell.angle_beta   90.00
_cell.angle_gamma   90.00
#
_symmetry.space_group_name_H-M   'P 1'
#
loop_
_entity.id
_entity.type
_entity.pdbx_description
1 polymer ?
#
loop_
_entity_poly.entity_id
_entity_poly.type
_entity_poly.pdbx_seq_one_letter_code
_entity_poly.pdbx_strand_id
1 'polypeptide(L)' 'TLQEILTVKSDDVNGRSKLYEAIVKGENPPEPGIPESFNVLVKELQSLALDVQLEE' A
#
# COMPACT_ATOMS: atom_id res chain seq x y z
N THR A 1 11.18 -8.61 3.81
CA THR A 1 10.18 -9.32 4.64
C THR A 1 9.21 -8.37 5.35
N LEU A 2 9.64 -7.34 6.09
CA LEU A 2 8.72 -6.42 6.79
C LEU A 2 7.83 -5.60 5.83
N GLN A 3 8.42 -5.08 4.74
CA GLN A 3 7.69 -4.31 3.73
C GLN A 3 6.50 -5.12 3.16
N GLU A 4 6.72 -6.37 2.77
CA GLU A 4 5.70 -7.26 2.22
C GLU A 4 4.53 -7.50 3.19
N ILE A 5 4.83 -7.61 4.49
CA ILE A 5 3.81 -7.79 5.55
C ILE A 5 2.95 -6.53 5.71
N LEU A 6 3.55 -5.34 5.64
CA LEU A 6 2.87 -4.06 5.86
C LEU A 6 2.22 -3.44 4.61
N THR A 7 2.37 -4.06 3.43
CA THR A 7 1.89 -3.51 2.16
C THR A 7 1.04 -4.54 1.41
N VAL A 8 1.66 -5.37 0.58
CA VAL A 8 1.02 -6.27 -0.39
C VAL A 8 0.19 -7.36 0.29
N LYS A 9 0.47 -7.71 1.56
CA LYS A 9 -0.32 -8.68 2.32
C LYS A 9 -1.43 -8.09 3.19
N SER A 10 -1.28 -6.88 3.72
CA SER A 10 -2.23 -6.28 4.67
C SER A 10 -3.17 -5.25 4.05
N ASP A 11 -2.64 -4.33 3.23
CA ASP A 11 -3.28 -3.04 2.97
C ASP A 11 -3.39 -2.65 1.48
N ASP A 12 -2.75 -3.39 0.56
CA ASP A 12 -2.81 -3.08 -0.88
C ASP A 12 -3.88 -3.92 -1.61
N VAL A 13 -5.07 -3.34 -1.78
CA VAL A 13 -6.21 -4.00 -2.46
C VAL A 13 -5.88 -4.35 -3.93
N ASN A 14 -5.16 -3.48 -4.62
CA ASN A 14 -4.83 -3.67 -6.04
C ASN A 14 -3.60 -4.59 -6.23
N GLY A 15 -2.63 -4.49 -5.33
CA GLY A 15 -1.43 -5.33 -5.29
C GLY A 15 -1.73 -6.78 -4.94
N ARG A 16 -2.79 -7.06 -4.17
CA ARG A 16 -3.18 -8.43 -3.81
C ARG A 16 -3.50 -9.30 -5.03
N SER A 17 -4.32 -8.82 -5.96
CA SER A 17 -4.68 -9.58 -7.17
C SER A 17 -3.47 -9.87 -8.05
N LYS A 18 -2.58 -8.87 -8.22
CA LYS A 18 -1.33 -9.02 -8.98
C LYS A 18 -0.36 -9.97 -8.29
N LEU A 19 -0.29 -9.94 -6.96
CA LEU A 19 0.51 -10.88 -6.19
C LEU A 19 -0.02 -12.31 -6.33
N TYR A 20 -1.34 -12.51 -6.28
CA TYR A 20 -1.94 -13.83 -6.53
C TYR A 20 -1.60 -14.34 -7.93
N GLU A 21 -1.72 -13.50 -8.95
CA GLU A 21 -1.39 -13.85 -10.33
C GLU A 21 0.10 -14.20 -10.49
N ALA A 22 1.00 -13.41 -9.90
CA ALA A 22 2.45 -13.67 -9.92
C ALA A 22 2.79 -15.00 -9.24
N ILE A 23 2.18 -15.30 -8.09
CA ILE A 23 2.36 -16.58 -7.38
C ILE A 23 1.90 -17.76 -8.26
N VAL A 24 0.76 -17.64 -8.92
CA VAL A 24 0.22 -18.71 -9.78
C VAL A 24 1.09 -18.93 -11.02
N LYS A 25 1.65 -17.85 -11.59
CA LYS A 25 2.52 -17.91 -12.78
C LYS A 25 3.99 -18.23 -12.47
N GLY A 26 4.38 -18.23 -11.19
CA GLY A 26 5.79 -18.36 -10.78
C GLY A 26 6.64 -17.15 -11.16
N GLU A 27 6.01 -15.98 -11.32
CA GLU A 27 6.68 -14.72 -11.62
C GLU A 27 7.10 -14.01 -10.32
N ASN A 28 8.02 -13.05 -10.45
CA ASN A 28 8.44 -12.25 -9.29
C ASN A 28 7.26 -11.40 -8.78
N PRO A 29 7.11 -11.26 -7.44
CA PRO A 29 6.07 -10.44 -6.87
C PRO A 29 6.22 -8.97 -7.31
N PRO A 30 5.12 -8.25 -7.51
CA PRO A 30 5.15 -6.84 -7.90
C PRO A 30 5.77 -5.98 -6.80
N GLU A 31 6.31 -4.82 -7.18
CA GLU A 31 6.83 -3.86 -6.19
C GLU A 31 5.70 -3.35 -5.27
N PRO A 32 5.95 -3.27 -3.96
CA PRO A 32 4.97 -2.75 -3.01
C PRO A 32 4.63 -1.26 -3.22
N GLY A 33 3.34 -0.92 -3.18
CA GLY A 33 2.87 0.47 -3.17
C GLY A 33 2.76 1.09 -1.76
N ILE A 34 2.21 2.30 -1.70
CA ILE A 34 1.86 2.98 -0.45
C ILE A 34 0.65 2.26 0.17
N PRO A 35 0.66 1.90 1.48
CA PRO A 35 -0.48 1.32 2.16
C PRO A 35 -1.69 2.26 2.18
N GLU A 36 -2.89 1.70 2.00
CA GLU A 36 -4.12 2.52 2.05
C GLU A 36 -4.36 3.14 3.44
N SER A 37 -3.91 2.47 4.50
CA SER A 37 -3.96 3.00 5.88
C SER A 37 -3.18 4.31 6.05
N PHE A 38 -2.12 4.53 5.26
CA PHE A 38 -1.38 5.79 5.25
C PHE A 38 -2.19 6.91 4.57
N ASN A 39 -2.91 6.60 3.48
CA ASN A 39 -3.81 7.55 2.84
C ASN A 39 -4.93 7.98 3.80
N VAL A 40 -5.48 7.04 4.57
CA VAL A 40 -6.48 7.31 5.61
C VAL A 40 -5.91 8.23 6.69
N LEU A 41 -4.71 7.94 7.20
CA LEU A 41 -4.03 8.80 8.18
C LEU A 41 -3.87 10.23 7.68
N VAL A 42 -3.43 10.43 6.43
CA VAL A 42 -3.30 11.77 5.83
C VAL A 42 -4.66 12.47 5.78
N LYS A 43 -5.73 11.77 5.42
CA LYS A 43 -7.09 12.32 5.38
C LYS A 43 -7.62 12.67 6.79
N GLU A 44 -7.30 11.88 7.80
CA GLU A 44 -7.64 12.16 9.19
C GLU A 44 -6.94 13.43 9.69
N LEU A 45 -5.65 13.61 9.39
CA LEU A 45 -4.93 14.84 9.71
C LEU A 45 -5.49 16.06 8.97
N GLN A 46 -5.81 15.91 7.68
CA GLN A 46 -6.46 16.96 6.89
C GLN A 46 -7.84 17.35 7.45
N SER A 47 -8.58 16.40 8.04
CA SER A 47 -9.87 16.68 8.68
C SER A 47 -9.77 17.60 9.92
N LEU A 48 -8.58 17.68 10.52
CA LEU A 48 -8.25 18.59 11.62
C LEU A 48 -7.78 19.97 11.14
N ALA A 49 -7.97 20.28 9.85
CA ALA A 49 -7.48 21.50 9.19
C ALA A 49 -5.94 21.64 9.18
N LEU A 50 -5.22 20.50 9.24
CA LEU A 50 -3.79 20.46 9.02
C LEU A 50 -3.49 20.32 7.53
N ASP A 51 -2.65 21.21 6.99
CA ASP A 51 -2.15 21.07 5.62
C ASP A 51 -1.00 20.07 5.61
N VAL A 52 -1.32 18.83 5.23
CA VAL A 52 -0.37 17.73 5.11
C VAL A 52 -0.27 17.35 3.64
N GLN A 53 0.94 17.42 3.09
CA GLN A 53 1.28 17.06 1.71
C GLN A 53 2.44 16.07 1.71
N LEU A 54 2.47 15.20 0.70
CA LEU A 54 3.59 14.31 0.48
C LEU A 54 4.62 15.06 -0.37
N GLU A 55 5.83 15.17 0.14
CA GLU A 55 6.98 15.65 -0.63
C GLU A 55 7.60 14.50 -1.43
N GLU A 56 8.14 14.79 -2.61
CA GLU A 56 8.79 13.83 -3.51
C GLU A 56 10.16 13.34 -2.99
#